data_AF-A0A847X7Z2-F1
#
_entry.id   AF-A0A847X7Z2-F1
#
_cell.length_a   1.000
_cell.length_b   1.000
_cell.length_c   1.000
_cell.angle_alpha   90.00
_cell.angle_beta   90.00
_cell.angle_gamma   90.00
#
_symmetry.space_group_name_H-M   'P 1'
#
loop_
_entity.id
_entity.type
_entity.pdbx_description
1 polymer ?
#
loop_
_entity_poly.entity_id
_entity_poly.type
_entity_poly.pdbx_seq_one_letter_code
_entity_poly.pdbx_strand_id
1 'polypeptide(L)' 'MKTRNRVVTMLLAGGQGSRLKALTRKVAKPAVPFGGKYRIIDFALSNSANSEIRD' A
#
# COMPACT_ATOMS: atom_id res chain seq x y z
N MET A 1 2.61 -28.20 -16.50
CA MET A 1 2.14 -26.79 -16.43
C MET A 1 1.69 -26.53 -15.00
N LYS A 2 2.39 -25.70 -14.21
CA LYS A 2 1.90 -25.36 -12.85
C LYS A 2 0.60 -24.57 -13.02
N THR A 3 -0.49 -25.03 -12.40
CA THR A 3 -1.70 -24.23 -12.24
C THR A 3 -1.31 -22.96 -11.47
N ARG A 4 -1.35 -21.79 -12.14
CA ARG A 4 -1.21 -20.51 -11.43
C ARG A 4 -2.46 -20.36 -10.58
N ASN A 5 -2.32 -20.51 -9.27
CA ASN A 5 -3.38 -20.13 -8.34
C ASN A 5 -3.70 -18.66 -8.59
N ARG A 6 -4.98 -18.35 -8.83
CA ARG A 6 -5.42 -16.95 -8.92
C ARG A 6 -5.42 -16.40 -7.51
N VAL A 7 -4.60 -15.37 -7.28
CA VAL A 7 -4.47 -14.68 -6.00
C VAL A 7 -4.90 -13.24 -6.23
N VAL A 8 -5.68 -12.70 -5.31
CA VAL A 8 -6.12 -11.29 -5.33
C VAL A 8 -5.44 -10.56 -4.17
N THR A 9 -4.90 -9.38 -4.44
CA THR A 9 -4.38 -8.49 -3.39
C THR A 9 -5.49 -7.55 -2.92
N MET A 10 -5.82 -7.59 -1.63
CA MET A 10 -6.70 -6.62 -1.00
C MET A 10 -5.91 -5.73 -0.03
N LEU A 11 -5.73 -4.45 -0.37
CA LEU A 11 -5.06 -3.48 0.50
C LEU A 11 -6.07 -2.77 1.41
N LEU A 12 -5.95 -2.96 2.73
CA LEU A 12 -6.73 -2.24 3.73
C LEU A 12 -6.13 -0.86 4.02
N ALA A 13 -6.28 0.07 3.08
CA ALA A 13 -5.60 1.37 3.09
C ALA A 13 -6.37 2.50 3.83
N GLY A 14 -7.30 2.17 4.72
CA GLY A 14 -8.15 3.15 5.43
C GLY A 14 -7.56 3.75 6.71
N GLY A 15 -6.33 3.39 7.10
CA GLY A 15 -5.77 3.79 8.38
C GLY A 15 -5.60 5.31 8.51
N GLN A 16 -6.32 5.96 9.44
CA GLN A 16 -6.22 7.40 9.68
C GLN A 16 -4.81 7.82 10.11
N GLY A 17 -4.13 7.00 10.93
CA GLY A 17 -2.81 7.37 11.48
C GLY A 17 -2.87 8.57 12.42
N SER A 18 -3.84 8.59 13.35
CA SER A 18 -4.05 9.68 14.32
C SER A 18 -2.80 10.10 15.10
N ARG A 19 -1.91 9.14 15.39
CA ARG A 19 -0.62 9.38 16.06
C ARG A 19 0.37 10.22 15.25
N LEU A 20 0.17 10.38 13.94
CA LEU A 20 1.00 11.22 13.06
C LEU A 20 0.54 12.69 13.01
N LYS A 21 -0.52 13.05 13.76
CA LYS A 21 -1.00 14.43 13.96
C LYS A 21 -1.19 15.19 12.64
N ALA A 22 -0.43 16.27 12.44
CA ALA A 22 -0.59 17.18 11.30
C ALA A 22 -0.37 16.49 9.94
N LEU A 23 0.41 15.42 9.89
CA LEU A 23 0.76 14.70 8.66
C LEU A 23 -0.43 13.95 8.06
N THR A 24 -1.40 13.55 8.87
CA THR A 24 -2.59 12.79 8.43
C THR A 24 -3.89 13.56 8.58
N ARG A 25 -3.82 14.88 8.80
CA ARG A 25 -5.00 15.73 8.97
C ARG A 25 -5.90 15.78 7.74
N LYS A 26 -5.30 15.71 6.55
CA LYS A 26 -5.99 15.84 5.25
C LYS A 26 -5.87 14.58 4.37
N VAL A 27 -5.05 13.61 4.78
CA VAL A 27 -4.74 12.41 4.00
C VAL A 27 -4.68 11.20 4.92
N ALA A 28 -5.09 10.04 4.41
CA ALA A 28 -4.93 8.78 5.14
C ALA A 28 -3.44 8.45 5.32
N LYS A 29 -3.11 7.67 6.37
CA LYS A 29 -1.73 7.21 6.65
C LYS A 29 -1.04 6.62 5.42
N PRO A 30 -1.69 5.78 4.58
CA PRO A 30 -0.99 5.19 3.43
C PRO A 30 -0.58 6.21 2.37
N ALA A 31 -1.22 7.38 2.32
CA ALA A 31 -0.91 8.44 1.36
C ALA A 31 0.21 9.39 1.84
N VAL A 32 0.72 9.21 3.07
CA VAL A 32 1.81 10.02 3.62
C VAL A 32 3.10 9.80 2.81
N PRO A 33 3.80 10.87 2.39
CA PRO A 33 5.09 10.76 1.70
C PRO A 33 6.16 10.07 2.55
N PHE A 34 6.99 9.26 1.91
CA PHE A 34 8.07 8.51 2.53
C PHE A 34 9.28 8.43 1.58
N GLY A 35 10.49 8.65 2.09
CA GLY A 35 11.73 8.49 1.32
C GLY A 35 11.87 9.43 0.12
N GLY A 36 11.31 10.64 0.18
CA GLY A 36 11.47 11.70 -0.83
C GLY A 36 10.62 11.54 -2.11
N LYS A 37 10.33 10.31 -2.55
CA LYS A 37 9.58 10.03 -3.78
C LYS A 37 8.31 9.20 -3.58
N TYR A 38 8.25 8.39 -2.54
CA TYR A 38 7.22 7.37 -2.38
C TYR A 38 6.14 7.79 -1.40
N ARG A 39 5.09 6.98 -1.31
CA ARG A 39 4.11 6.96 -0.23
C ARG A 39 4.16 5.61 0.47
N ILE A 40 3.63 5.55 1.70
CA ILE A 40 3.60 4.31 2.49
C ILE A 40 2.89 3.17 1.72
N ILE A 41 1.82 3.46 0.96
CA ILE A 41 1.08 2.44 0.19
C ILE A 41 1.91 1.79 -0.93
N ASP A 42 2.91 2.50 -1.47
CA ASP A 42 3.68 2.03 -2.63
C ASP A 42 4.42 0.73 -2.30
N PHE A 43 4.87 0.56 -1.05
CA PHE A 43 5.56 -0.65 -0.61
C PHE A 43 4.68 -1.90 -0.70
N ALA A 44 3.41 -1.80 -0.30
CA ALA A 44 2.49 -2.93 -0.36
C ALA A 44 2.12 -3.26 -1.82
N LEU A 45 1.89 -2.24 -2.66
CA LEU A 45 1.62 -2.41 -4.09
C LEU A 45 2.82 -3.00 -4.83
N SER A 46 4.04 -2.52 -4.56
CA SER A 46 5.26 -3.05 -5.14
C SER A 46 5.49 -4.51 -4.74
N ASN A 47 5.18 -4.89 -3.50
CA ASN A 47 5.26 -6.29 -3.08
C ASN A 47 4.33 -7.19 -3.91
N SER A 48 3.08 -6.78 -4.11
CA SER A 48 2.13 -7.53 -4.96
C SER A 48 2.60 -7.62 -6.40
N ALA A 49 3.04 -6.50 -6.98
CA ALA A 49 3.53 -6.44 -8.35
C ALA A 49 4.78 -7.32 -8.55
N ASN A 50 5.76 -7.24 -7.65
CA ASN A 50 6.99 -8.04 -7.68
C ASN A 50 6.74 -9.53 -7.39
N SER A 51 5.61 -9.86 -6.76
CA SER A 51 5.15 -11.23 -6.53
C SER A 51 4.26 -11.77 -7.66
N GLU A 52 4.14 -11.02 -8.77
CA GLU A 52 3.29 -11.33 -9.91
C GLU A 52 1.79 -11.44 -9.58
N ILE A 53 1.32 -10.81 -8.49
CA ILE A 53 -0.09 -10.71 -8.14
C ILE A 53 -0.65 -9.43 -8.80
N ARG A 54 -1.50 -9.60 -9.82
CA ARG A 54 -1.97 -8.51 -10.70
C ARG A 54 -3.44 -8.15 -10.51
N ASP A 55 -4.17 -8.96 -9.73
CA ASP A 55 -5.59 -8.80 -9.42
C ASP A 55 -5.77 -8.28 -7.99
#